data_AF-A0A4Y2SL60-F1
#
_entry.id   AF-A0A4Y2SL60-F1
#
_cell.length_a   1.000
_cell.length_b   1.000
_cell.length_c   1.000
_cell.angle_alpha   90.00
_cell.angle_beta   90.00
_cell.angle_gamma   90.00
#
_symmetry.space_group_name_H-M   'P 1'
#
loop_
_entity.id
_entity.type
_entity.pdbx_description
1 polymer ?
#
loop_
_entity_poly.entity_id
_entity_poly.type
_entity_poly.pdbx_seq_one_letter_code
_entity_poly.pdbx_strand_id
1 'polypeptide(L)'
;SSPNEYLNNLEARLESVHAFARERIKLASERMKTRYDSGATGHHFKEGDQVWMYNPKRRRGLSPKLQQNWEGPYTIVKKLNDVIYRVQRSPNAKPKVIHINRLTPYRATDHSSV
;
A
#
# COMPACT_ATOMS: atom_id res chain seq x y z
N SER A 1 53.85 15.38 -11.67
CA SER A 1 52.57 15.81 -12.23
C SER A 1 52.35 17.27 -11.92
N SER A 2 51.85 18.04 -12.87
CA SER A 2 51.51 19.45 -12.62
C SER A 2 50.30 19.54 -11.66
N PRO A 3 50.23 20.52 -10.75
CA PRO A 3 49.07 20.72 -9.88
C PRO A 3 47.71 20.71 -10.62
N ASN A 4 47.68 21.22 -11.86
CA ASN A 4 46.47 21.22 -12.69
C ASN A 4 46.06 19.81 -13.17
N GLU A 5 47.01 18.93 -13.45
CA GLU A 5 46.70 17.55 -13.84
C GLU A 5 46.08 16.78 -12.67
N TYR A 6 46.57 17.01 -11.46
CA TYR A 6 46.02 16.42 -10.25
C TYR A 6 44.58 16.89 -10.00
N LEU A 7 44.32 18.20 -10.11
CA LEU A 7 42.98 18.76 -9.94
C LEU A 7 41.99 18.22 -10.99
N ASN A 8 42.39 18.18 -12.26
CA ASN A 8 41.55 17.63 -13.33
C ASN A 8 41.27 16.13 -13.12
N ASN A 9 42.26 15.36 -12.65
CA ASN A 9 42.07 13.94 -12.36
C ASN A 9 41.12 13.72 -11.17
N LEU A 10 41.25 14.54 -10.12
CA LEU A 10 40.36 14.50 -8.96
C LEU A 10 38.93 14.83 -9.34
N GLU A 11 38.72 15.88 -10.14
CA GLU A 11 37.41 16.27 -10.65
C GLU A 11 36.76 15.13 -11.45
N ALA A 12 37.46 14.58 -12.44
CA ALA A 12 36.96 13.46 -13.23
C ALA A 12 36.63 12.22 -12.36
N ARG A 13 37.44 11.93 -11.34
CA ARG A 13 37.17 10.84 -10.39
C ARG A 13 35.93 11.11 -9.55
N LEU A 14 35.71 12.33 -9.07
CA LEU A 14 34.51 12.68 -8.31
C LEU A 14 33.26 12.61 -9.18
N GLU A 15 33.33 13.11 -10.42
CA GLU A 15 32.23 13.04 -11.38
C GLU A 15 31.86 11.59 -11.70
N SER A 16 32.84 10.74 -11.98
CA SER A 16 32.61 9.31 -12.25
C SER A 16 31.98 8.58 -11.06
N VAL A 17 32.47 8.81 -9.84
CA VAL A 17 31.89 8.20 -8.63
C VAL A 17 30.46 8.68 -8.41
N HIS A 18 30.18 9.96 -8.65
CA HIS A 18 28.84 10.51 -8.51
C HIS A 18 27.88 9.98 -9.57
N ALA A 19 28.31 9.87 -10.83
CA ALA A 19 27.56 9.25 -11.91
C ALA A 19 27.21 7.79 -11.59
N PHE A 20 28.21 7.02 -11.13
CA PHE A 20 28.03 5.64 -10.70
C PHE A 20 27.01 5.52 -9.56
N ALA A 21 27.13 6.35 -8.51
CA ALA A 21 26.20 6.34 -7.39
C ALA A 21 24.76 6.64 -7.84
N ARG A 22 24.55 7.63 -8.71
CA ARG A 22 23.23 7.96 -9.25
C ARG A 22 22.62 6.83 -10.06
N GLU A 23 23.42 6.15 -10.88
CA GLU A 23 22.96 4.97 -11.64
C GLU A 23 22.51 3.85 -10.70
N ARG A 24 23.29 3.55 -9.67
CA ARG A 24 22.95 2.51 -8.69
C ARG A 24 21.68 2.86 -7.90
N ILE A 25 21.50 4.12 -7.52
CA ILE A 25 20.28 4.60 -6.87
C ILE A 25 19.06 4.41 -7.79
N LYS A 26 19.19 4.77 -9.07
CA LYS A 26 18.13 4.59 -10.06
C LYS A 26 17.73 3.12 -10.18
N LEU A 27 18.70 2.22 -10.36
CA LEU A 27 18.45 0.77 -10.46
C LEU A 27 17.81 0.21 -9.19
N ALA A 28 18.26 0.65 -8.00
CA ALA A 28 17.67 0.25 -6.74
C ALA A 28 16.22 0.74 -6.59
N SER A 29 15.94 1.97 -7.02
CA SER A 29 14.59 2.55 -7.02
C SER A 29 13.65 1.78 -7.95
N GLU A 30 14.09 1.45 -9.16
CA GLU A 30 13.33 0.65 -10.12
C GLU A 30 13.01 -0.74 -9.56
N ARG A 31 14.00 -1.43 -8.98
CA ARG A 31 13.79 -2.74 -8.32
C ARG A 31 12.81 -2.64 -7.17
N MET A 32 12.89 -1.58 -6.37
CA MET A 32 11.98 -1.34 -5.25
C MET A 32 10.55 -1.15 -5.73
N LYS A 33 10.35 -0.36 -6.80
CA LYS A 33 9.05 -0.15 -7.43
C LYS A 33 8.47 -1.46 -7.94
N THR A 34 9.22 -2.22 -8.74
CA THR A 34 8.75 -3.51 -9.27
C THR A 34 8.35 -4.49 -8.15
N ARG A 35 9.12 -4.54 -7.06
CA ARG A 35 8.79 -5.39 -5.91
C ARG A 35 7.55 -4.91 -5.15
N TYR A 36 7.32 -3.61 -5.05
CA TYR A 36 6.13 -3.06 -4.42
C TYR A 36 4.87 -3.35 -5.26
N ASP A 37 4.97 -3.12 -6.57
CA ASP A 37 3.87 -3.25 -7.51
C ASP A 37 3.54 -4.72 -7.84
N SER A 38 4.44 -5.68 -7.60
CA SER A 38 4.21 -7.11 -7.92
C SER A 38 3.03 -7.75 -7.16
N GLY A 39 2.68 -7.21 -5.99
CA GLY A 39 1.51 -7.63 -5.21
C GLY A 39 0.26 -6.79 -5.48
N ALA A 40 0.34 -5.74 -6.29
CA ALA A 40 -0.78 -4.88 -6.62
C ALA A 40 -1.71 -5.62 -7.59
N THR A 41 -2.66 -6.34 -7.01
CA THR A 41 -3.72 -6.95 -7.81
C THR A 41 -4.71 -5.87 -8.22
N GLY A 42 -5.05 -5.80 -9.51
CA GLY A 42 -6.03 -4.86 -10.07
C GLY A 42 -7.48 -5.13 -9.65
N HIS A 43 -7.71 -5.67 -8.45
CA HIS A 43 -9.03 -5.87 -7.91
C HIS A 43 -9.65 -4.49 -7.65
N HIS A 44 -10.76 -4.21 -8.33
CA HIS A 44 -11.56 -3.02 -8.10
C HIS A 44 -12.89 -3.45 -7.51
N PHE A 45 -13.43 -2.63 -6.61
CA PHE A 45 -14.76 -2.84 -6.05
C PHE A 45 -15.78 -1.92 -6.74
N LYS A 46 -17.02 -2.38 -6.79
CA LYS A 46 -18.17 -1.62 -7.26
C LYS A 46 -18.99 -1.13 -6.07
N GLU A 47 -19.78 -0.09 -6.29
CA GLU A 47 -20.77 0.35 -5.29
C GLU A 47 -21.77 -0.79 -5.03
N GLY A 48 -22.08 -1.04 -3.76
CA GLY A 48 -22.88 -2.18 -3.32
C GLY A 48 -22.07 -3.42 -2.93
N ASP A 49 -20.79 -3.53 -3.33
CA ASP A 49 -19.97 -4.69 -2.93
C ASP A 49 -19.78 -4.76 -1.42
N GLN A 50 -19.84 -5.97 -0.87
CA GLN A 50 -19.50 -6.24 0.52
C GLN A 50 -18.00 -6.54 0.66
N VAL A 51 -17.37 -5.90 1.64
CA VAL A 51 -15.94 -6.00 1.91
C VAL A 51 -15.64 -6.14 3.40
N TRP A 52 -14.57 -6.86 3.72
CA TRP A 52 -13.90 -6.75 5.01
C TRP A 52 -12.96 -5.55 5.01
N MET A 53 -12.89 -4.83 6.13
CA MET A 53 -12.01 -3.68 6.32
C MET A 53 -10.94 -3.98 7.37
N TYR A 54 -9.68 -3.85 7.02
CA TYR A 54 -8.56 -3.96 7.94
C TYR A 54 -8.48 -2.75 8.86
N ASN A 55 -8.63 -2.97 10.17
CA ASN A 55 -8.64 -1.98 11.23
C ASN A 55 -7.79 -2.47 12.43
N PRO A 56 -6.47 -2.23 12.43
CA PRO A 56 -5.56 -2.70 13.47
C PRO A 56 -5.64 -1.85 14.75
N LYS A 57 -6.85 -1.68 15.29
CA LYS A 57 -7.09 -0.93 16.52
C LYS A 57 -6.72 -1.78 17.73
N ARG A 58 -5.65 -1.39 18.42
CA ARG A 58 -5.24 -2.05 19.67
C ARG A 58 -6.26 -1.80 20.78
N ARG A 59 -6.75 -2.88 21.38
CA ARG A 59 -7.55 -2.84 22.60
C ARG A 59 -6.68 -3.12 23.83
N ARG A 60 -6.78 -2.26 24.84
CA ARG A 60 -6.08 -2.44 26.12
C ARG A 60 -6.58 -3.72 26.79
N GLY A 61 -5.67 -4.49 27.41
CA GLY A 61 -5.99 -5.74 28.10
C GLY A 61 -6.08 -6.97 27.18
N LEU A 62 -5.94 -6.82 25.85
CA LEU A 62 -5.89 -7.93 24.91
C LEU A 62 -4.51 -8.02 24.24
N SER A 63 -4.03 -9.24 24.00
CA SER A 63 -2.77 -9.47 23.27
C SER A 63 -2.90 -8.95 21.83
N PRO A 64 -2.04 -8.02 21.35
CA PRO A 64 -2.12 -7.49 20.00
C PRO A 64 -2.06 -8.54 18.90
N LYS A 65 -1.36 -9.65 19.15
CA LYS A 65 -1.20 -10.75 18.17
C LYS A 65 -2.47 -11.59 17.99
N LEU A 66 -3.35 -11.63 18.99
CA LEU A 66 -4.57 -12.43 18.98
C LEU A 66 -5.84 -11.60 18.66
N GLN A 67 -5.68 -10.32 18.33
CA GLN A 67 -6.80 -9.46 17.99
C GLN A 67 -7.21 -9.63 16.52
N GLN A 68 -8.52 -9.75 16.28
CA GLN A 68 -9.08 -9.73 14.94
C GLN A 68 -8.97 -8.32 14.36
N ASN A 69 -8.09 -8.15 13.37
CA ASN A 69 -7.85 -6.88 12.71
C ASN A 69 -8.79 -6.63 11.52
N TRP A 70 -9.50 -7.65 11.03
CA TRP A 70 -10.46 -7.51 9.93
C TRP A 70 -11.88 -7.36 10.48
N GLU A 71 -12.54 -6.25 10.16
CA GLU A 71 -13.89 -5.89 10.62
C GLU A 71 -14.84 -5.84 9.42
N GLY A 72 -16.07 -6.34 9.56
CA GLY A 72 -17.04 -6.32 8.47
C GLY A 72 -18.25 -7.24 8.69
N PRO A 73 -19.15 -7.32 7.70
CA PRO A 73 -19.07 -6.69 6.37
C PRO A 73 -19.31 -5.17 6.37
N TYR A 74 -18.62 -4.47 5.48
CA TYR A 74 -18.91 -3.09 5.07
C TYR A 74 -19.40 -3.11 3.63
N THR A 75 -20.25 -2.15 3.26
CA THR A 75 -20.70 -1.95 1.87
C THR A 75 -19.93 -0.79 1.26
N ILE A 76 -19.46 -0.94 0.01
CA ILE A 76 -18.92 0.19 -0.76
C ILE A 76 -20.06 1.13 -1.11
N VAL A 77 -20.03 2.36 -0.58
CA VAL A 77 -21.03 3.39 -0.87
C VAL A 77 -20.64 4.18 -2.11
N LYS A 78 -19.34 4.48 -2.25
CA LYS A 78 -18.85 5.28 -3.38
C LYS A 78 -17.40 4.98 -3.70
N LYS A 79 -17.07 4.86 -4.99
CA LYS A 79 -15.68 4.90 -5.46
C LYS A 79 -15.25 6.36 -5.61
N LEU A 80 -14.28 6.82 -4.82
CA LEU A 80 -13.81 8.20 -4.88
C LEU A 80 -12.68 8.36 -5.91
N ASN A 81 -11.79 7.37 -6.01
CA ASN A 81 -10.81 7.20 -7.07
C ASN A 81 -10.45 5.69 -7.16
N ASP A 82 -9.44 5.32 -7.94
CA ASP A 82 -9.07 3.91 -8.12
C ASP A 82 -8.56 3.22 -6.84
N VAL A 83 -8.01 4.00 -5.90
CA VAL A 83 -7.36 3.49 -4.68
C VAL A 83 -8.09 3.84 -3.38
N ILE A 84 -9.06 4.76 -3.41
CA ILE A 84 -9.79 5.28 -2.25
C ILE A 84 -11.29 5.08 -2.46
N TYR A 85 -11.90 4.40 -1.48
CA TYR A 85 -13.32 4.06 -1.47
C TYR A 85 -13.97 4.62 -0.21
N ARG A 86 -15.24 4.97 -0.32
CA ARG A 86 -16.11 5.27 0.81
C ARG A 86 -16.90 4.01 1.16
N VAL A 87 -16.77 3.56 2.41
CA VAL A 87 -17.39 2.33 2.91
C VAL A 87 -18.29 2.63 4.11
N GLN A 88 -19.36 1.86 4.27
CA GLN A 88 -20.33 2.05 5.34
C GLN A 88 -20.78 0.71 5.91
N ARG A 89 -20.85 0.61 7.24
CA ARG A 89 -21.16 -0.65 7.94
C ARG A 89 -22.66 -0.95 7.99
N SER A 90 -23.46 0.09 8.19
CA SER A 90 -24.93 0.04 8.23
C SER A 90 -25.49 1.39 7.78
N PRO A 91 -26.76 1.47 7.33
CA PRO A 91 -27.33 2.71 6.79
C PRO A 91 -27.20 3.94 7.71
N ASN A 92 -27.22 3.71 9.03
CA ASN A 92 -27.12 4.77 10.05
C ASN A 92 -25.68 5.04 10.51
N ALA A 93 -24.71 4.18 10.15
CA ALA A 93 -23.33 4.37 10.55
C ALA A 93 -22.65 5.46 9.71
N LYS A 94 -21.78 6.26 10.34
CA LYS A 94 -20.97 7.25 9.61
C LYS A 94 -20.08 6.56 8.55
N PRO A 95 -20.14 6.96 7.27
CA PRO A 95 -19.24 6.42 6.25
C PRO A 95 -17.77 6.71 6.54
N LYS A 96 -16.88 5.80 6.14
CA LYS A 96 -15.42 5.90 6.28
C LYS A 96 -14.78 5.94 4.90
N VAL A 97 -13.71 6.72 4.76
CA VAL A 97 -12.90 6.77 3.53
C VAL A 97 -11.64 5.94 3.75
N ILE A 98 -11.45 4.90 2.93
CA ILE A 98 -10.47 3.84 3.14
C ILE A 98 -9.72 3.53 1.84
N HIS A 99 -8.42 3.25 1.96
CA HIS A 99 -7.58 2.80 0.85
C HIS A 99 -7.85 1.33 0.48
N ILE A 100 -7.81 0.99 -0.81
CA ILE A 100 -8.15 -0.33 -1.34
C ILE A 100 -7.33 -1.48 -0.73
N ASN A 101 -6.04 -1.25 -0.45
CA ASN A 101 -5.17 -2.22 0.25
C ASN A 101 -5.64 -2.61 1.67
N ARG A 102 -6.61 -1.90 2.24
CA ARG A 102 -7.24 -2.25 3.53
C ARG A 102 -8.59 -2.93 3.36
N LEU A 103 -8.99 -3.25 2.14
CA LEU A 103 -10.25 -3.89 1.81
C LEU A 103 -9.99 -5.27 1.21
N THR A 104 -10.81 -6.24 1.58
CA THR A 104 -10.83 -7.55 0.93
C THR A 104 -12.27 -7.95 0.63
N PRO A 105 -12.52 -8.72 -0.45
CA PRO A 105 -13.86 -9.18 -0.78
C PRO A 105 -14.49 -9.94 0.40
N TYR A 106 -15.74 -9.61 0.74
CA TYR A 106 -16.53 -10.41 1.67
C TYR A 106 -17.13 -11.59 0.91
N ARG A 107 -16.83 -12.82 1.34
CA ARG A 107 -17.49 -14.03 0.86
C ARG A 107 -18.42 -14.51 1.95
N ALA A 108 -19.72 -14.43 1.72
CA ALA A 108 -20.68 -15.09 2.60
C ALA A 108 -20.39 -16.60 2.56
N THR A 109 -20.15 -17.21 3.72
CA THR A 109 -20.26 -18.65 3.83
C THR A 109 -21.75 -18.94 3.93
N ASP A 110 -22.31 -19.63 2.93
CA ASP A 110 -23.69 -20.09 2.94
C ASP A 110 -23.86 -21.09 4.09
N HIS A 111 -24.12 -20.58 5.30
CA HIS A 111 -24.57 -21.37 6.44
C HIS A 111 -26.09 -21.50 6.47
N SER A 112 -26.77 -21.11 5.38
CA SER A 112 -28.20 -21.26 5.18
C SER A 112 -28.53 -22.62 4.57
N SER A 113 -28.22 -23.72 5.27
CA SER A 113 -28.75 -25.07 4.98
C SER A 113 -28.41 -26.03 6.13
N VAL A 114 -29.13 -25.95 7.26
CA VAL A 114 -29.70 -27.11 8.00
C VAL A 114 -30.92 -26.60 8.76
#